data_AF-A0A1G5SGN5-F1
#
_entry.id   AF-A0A1G5SGN5-F1
#
_cell.length_a   1.000
_cell.length_b   1.000
_cell.length_c   1.000
_cell.angle_alpha   90.00
_cell.angle_beta   90.00
_cell.angle_gamma   90.00
#
_symmetry.space_group_name_H-M   'P 1'
#
loop_
_entity.id
_entity.type
_entity.pdbx_description
1 polymer ?
#
loop_
_entity_poly.entity_id
_entity_poly.type
_entity_poly.pdbx_seq_one_letter_code
_entity_poly.pdbx_strand_id
1 'polypeptide(L)' 'MEVAGPASSGEITKATYDGAPPAIHPLAQSPLLAHLFKLEQEHVVAQTEVQWRLL' A
#
# COMPACT_ATOMS: atom_id res chain seq x y z
N MET A 1 -2.70 -17.77 -9.17
CA MET A 1 -1.78 -16.72 -8.70
C MET A 1 -2.33 -15.40 -9.18
N GLU A 2 -2.98 -14.64 -8.30
CA GLU A 2 -3.34 -13.26 -8.64
C GLU A 2 -2.05 -12.46 -8.75
N VAL A 3 -1.83 -11.85 -9.91
CA VAL A 3 -0.69 -10.97 -10.15
C VAL A 3 -1.00 -9.66 -9.43
N ALA A 4 -0.27 -9.36 -8.37
CA ALA A 4 -0.31 -8.05 -7.73
C ALA A 4 0.28 -7.02 -8.70
N GLY A 5 -0.60 -6.39 -9.49
CA GLY A 5 -0.23 -5.29 -10.39
C GLY A 5 0.05 -4.00 -9.62
N PRO A 6 0.42 -2.91 -10.33
CA PRO A 6 0.59 -1.60 -9.70
C PRO A 6 -0.68 -1.16 -8.98
N ALA A 7 -0.56 -0.70 -7.74
CA ALA A 7 -1.70 -0.29 -6.92
C ALA A 7 -1.44 1.05 -6.23
N SER A 8 -2.47 1.89 -6.13
CA SER A 8 -2.41 3.11 -5.33
C SER A 8 -2.36 2.78 -3.83
N SER A 9 -1.83 3.70 -3.02
CA SER A 9 -1.83 3.55 -1.56
C SER A 9 -3.25 3.38 -0.99
N GLY A 10 -4.27 3.94 -1.63
CA GLY A 10 -5.67 3.76 -1.25
C GLY A 10 -6.19 2.34 -1.53
N GLU A 11 -5.85 1.75 -2.67
CA GLU A 11 -6.19 0.35 -2.97
C GLU A 11 -5.48 -0.61 -2.02
N ILE A 12 -4.20 -0.36 -1.74
CA ILE A 12 -3.44 -1.14 -0.76
C ILE A 12 -4.03 -0.97 0.64
N THR A 13 -4.45 0.23 1.04
CA THR A 13 -5.12 0.44 2.34
C THR A 13 -6.40 -0.38 2.45
N LYS A 14 -7.24 -0.38 1.40
CA LYS A 14 -8.49 -1.16 1.40
C LYS A 14 -8.23 -2.66 1.50
N ALA A 15 -7.20 -3.16 0.81
CA ALA A 15 -6.84 -4.58 0.84
C ALA A 15 -6.22 -4.98 2.19
N THR A 16 -5.34 -4.16 2.76
CA THR A 16 -4.67 -4.44 4.04
C THR A 16 -5.60 -4.31 5.24
N TYR A 17 -6.60 -3.43 5.16
CA TYR A 17 -7.55 -3.13 6.25
C TYR A 17 -9.00 -3.50 5.86
N ASP A 18 -9.18 -4.59 5.12
CA ASP A 18 -10.48 -5.07 4.62
C ASP A 18 -11.49 -5.36 5.75
N GLY A 19 -11.03 -5.84 6.90
CA GLY A 19 -11.82 -6.10 8.11
C GLY A 19 -12.09 -4.87 8.96
N ALA A 20 -11.58 -3.70 8.58
CA ALA A 20 -11.71 -2.48 9.36
C ALA A 20 -12.78 -1.52 8.77
N PRO A 21 -13.53 -0.78 9.59
CA PRO A 21 -14.53 0.16 9.09
C PRO A 21 -13.92 1.19 8.12
N PRO A 22 -14.57 1.52 6.98
CA PRO A 22 -14.05 2.50 6.03
C PRO A 22 -13.74 3.88 6.63
N ALA A 23 -14.46 4.25 7.69
CA ALA A 23 -14.24 5.48 8.44
C ALA A 23 -12.83 5.58 9.06
N ILE A 24 -12.16 4.44 9.32
CA ILE A 24 -10.81 4.42 9.88
C ILE A 24 -9.72 4.30 8.81
N HIS A 25 -10.06 4.03 7.55
CA HIS A 25 -9.08 3.88 6.46
C HIS A 25 -8.17 5.13 6.30
N PRO A 26 -8.65 6.38 6.45
CA PRO A 26 -7.76 7.54 6.43
C PRO A 26 -6.70 7.53 7.54
N LEU A 27 -7.03 7.01 8.72
CA LEU A 27 -6.09 6.86 9.84
C LEU A 27 -5.07 5.75 9.57
N ALA A 28 -5.48 4.71 8.83
CA ALA A 28 -4.65 3.58 8.44
C ALA A 28 -3.69 3.90 7.28
N GLN A 29 -3.95 4.97 6.51
CA GLN A 29 -3.12 5.36 5.37
C GLN A 29 -1.72 5.82 5.79
N SER A 30 -1.61 6.58 6.89
CA SER A 30 -0.31 7.06 7.39
C SER A 30 0.65 5.93 7.80
N PRO A 31 0.25 4.96 8.65
CA PRO A 31 1.13 3.83 9.00
C PRO A 31 1.42 2.92 7.80
N LEU A 32 0.48 2.78 6.85
CA LEU A 32 0.73 2.05 5.61
C LEU A 32 1.84 2.70 4.78
N LEU A 33 1.80 4.01 4.58
CA LEU A 33 2.83 4.73 3.82
C LEU A 33 4.20 4.57 4.47
N ALA A 34 4.28 4.64 5.79
CA ALA A 34 5.54 4.38 6.52
C ALA A 34 6.10 2.97 6.24
N HIS A 35 5.23 1.96 6.14
CA HIS A 35 5.64 0.60 5.77
C HIS A 35 6.09 0.51 4.31
N LEU A 36 5.36 1.13 3.39
CA LEU A 36 5.71 1.14 1.97
C LEU A 36 7.07 1.81 1.71
N PHE A 37 7.37 2.93 2.37
CA PHE A 37 8.69 3.56 2.29
C PHE A 37 9.81 2.70 2.86
N LYS A 38 9.55 1.97 3.95
CA LYS A 38 10.52 1.00 4.48
C LYS A 38 10.81 -0.10 3.46
N LEU A 39 9.76 -0.67 2.84
CA LEU A 39 9.91 -1.72 1.84
C LEU A 39 10.61 -1.23 0.56
N GLU A 40 10.44 0.04 0.20
CA GLU A 40 11.16 0.66 -0.90
C GLU A 40 12.66 0.80 -0.60
N GLN A 41 13.03 1.22 0.61
CA GLN A 41 14.43 1.24 1.07
C GLN A 41 15.06 -0.16 1.06
N GLU A 42 14.25 -1.19 1.35
CA GLU A 42 14.64 -2.60 1.30
C GLU A 42 14.61 -3.20 -0.12
N HIS A 43 14.31 -2.41 -1.15
CA HIS A 43 14.23 -2.84 -2.56
C HIS A 43 13.22 -3.99 -2.80
N VAL A 44 12.13 -4.03 -2.03
CA VAL A 44 11.04 -5.00 -2.19
C VAL A 44 9.93 -4.44 -3.08
N VAL A 45 9.67 -3.14 -2.96
CA VAL A 45 8.67 -2.42 -3.75
C VAL A 45 9.31 -1.18 -4.36
N ALA A 46 8.66 -0.62 -5.37
CA ALA A 46 9.01 0.69 -5.91
C ALA A 46 7.75 1.54 -6.11
N GLN A 47 7.89 2.84 -5.88
CA GLN A 47 6.87 3.82 -6.24
C GLN A 47 7.15 4.39 -7.63
N THR A 48 6.11 4.44 -8.47
CA THR A 48 6.09 5.16 -9.76
C THR A 48 4.89 6.08 -9.77
N GLU A 49 5.13 7.41 -9.79
CA GLU A 49 4.10 8.44 -9.65
C GLU A 49 3.24 8.22 -8.39
N VAL A 50 2.01 7.72 -8.56
CA VAL A 50 1.04 7.47 -7.49
C VAL A 50 0.80 5.99 -7.22
N GLN A 51 1.56 5.11 -7.88
CA GLN A 51 1.39 3.66 -7.81
C GLN A 51 2.60 2.98 -7.19
N TRP A 52 2.34 1.91 -6.45
CA TRP A 52 3.31 1.02 -5.86
C TRP A 52 3.30 -0.31 -6.62
N ARG A 53 4.47 -0.90 -6.84
CA ARG A 53 4.63 -2.21 -7.47
C ARG A 53 5.69 -3.03 -6.74
N LEU A 54 5.60 -4.35 -6.85
CA LEU A 54 6.70 -5.24 -6.49
C LEU A 54 7.86 -5.06 -7.49
N LEU A 55 9.09 -5.18 -7.00
CA LEU A 55 10.31 -5.22 -7.83
C LEU A 55 10.61 -6.63 -8.33
#